data_AF-A0A646KRE1-F1
#
_entry.id   AF-A0A646KRE1-F1
#
_cell.length_a   1.000
_cell.length_b   1.000
_cell.length_c   1.000
_cell.angle_alpha   90.00
_cell.angle_beta   90.00
_cell.angle_gamma   90.00
#
_symmetry.space_group_name_H-M   'P 1'
#
loop_
_entity.id
_entity.type
_entity.pdbx_description
1 polymer ?
#
loop_
_entity_poly.entity_id
_entity_poly.type
_entity_poly.pdbx_seq_one_letter_code
_entity_poly.pdbx_strand_id
1 'polypeptide(L)'
;MDEQTLGSLTVHRGRLDGQLYVRAEDVTALLRGIADSWTTHAEAGDAVWAPQGRADIPLDPHALHTLAEVLTVHADQFDVQCIALADREPDA
;
A
#
# COMPACT_ATOMS: atom_id res chain seq x y z
N MET A 1 -5.63 -11.79 -17.50
CA MET A 1 -4.66 -11.47 -16.44
C MET A 1 -3.97 -10.24 -16.95
N ASP A 2 -4.38 -9.12 -16.39
CA ASP A 2 -4.12 -7.81 -16.95
C ASP A 2 -3.18 -7.13 -15.96
N GLU A 3 -1.96 -6.89 -16.44
CA GLU A 3 -0.88 -6.28 -15.68
C GLU A 3 -0.98 -4.76 -15.85
N GLN A 4 -1.12 -4.03 -14.75
CA GLN A 4 -1.16 -2.56 -14.76
C GLN A 4 -0.07 -2.03 -13.84
N THR A 5 0.80 -1.18 -14.38
CA THR A 5 1.89 -0.55 -13.65
C THR A 5 1.43 0.77 -13.03
N LEU A 6 1.36 0.83 -11.70
CA LEU A 6 1.15 2.07 -10.93
C LEU A 6 2.53 2.51 -10.40
N GLY A 7 3.24 3.35 -11.17
CA GLY A 7 4.60 3.76 -10.82
C GLY A 7 5.62 2.65 -11.07
N SER A 8 6.28 2.13 -10.02
CA SER A 8 7.16 0.95 -10.08
C SER A 8 6.47 -0.35 -9.67
N LEU A 9 5.20 -0.29 -9.25
CA LEU A 9 4.48 -1.44 -8.74
C LEU A 9 3.66 -2.11 -9.84
N THR A 10 3.95 -3.38 -10.09
CA THR A 10 3.16 -4.25 -10.95
C THR A 10 1.96 -4.77 -10.17
N VAL A 11 0.74 -4.44 -10.59
CA VAL A 11 -0.49 -4.92 -9.95
C VAL A 11 -1.15 -5.98 -10.84
N HIS A 12 -1.31 -7.18 -10.31
CA HIS A 12 -1.96 -8.29 -10.98
C HIS A 12 -3.46 -8.27 -10.70
N ARG A 13 -4.24 -8.05 -11.76
CA ARG A 13 -5.70 -8.01 -11.67
C ARG A 13 -6.32 -9.23 -12.34
N GLY A 14 -7.29 -9.82 -11.65
CA GLY A 14 -8.21 -10.82 -12.18
C GLY A 14 -9.61 -10.22 -12.29
N ARG A 15 -10.41 -10.73 -13.24
CA ARG A 15 -11.83 -10.43 -13.31
C ARG A 15 -12.59 -11.74 -13.27
N LEU A 16 -13.45 -11.91 -12.27
CA LEU A 16 -14.35 -13.06 -12.16
C LEU A 16 -15.75 -12.52 -11.92
N ASP A 17 -16.71 -12.92 -12.76
CA ASP A 17 -18.13 -12.54 -12.67
C ASP A 17 -18.37 -11.02 -12.52
N GLY A 18 -17.58 -10.20 -13.21
CA GLY A 18 -17.69 -8.73 -13.15
C GLY A 18 -17.04 -8.10 -11.91
N GLN A 19 -16.61 -8.88 -10.92
CA GLN A 19 -15.81 -8.41 -9.79
C GLN A 19 -14.33 -8.33 -10.17
N LEU A 20 -13.67 -7.27 -9.71
CA LEU A 20 -12.24 -7.06 -9.86
C LEU A 20 -11.52 -7.63 -8.63
N TYR A 21 -10.57 -8.51 -8.87
CA TYR A 21 -9.71 -9.09 -7.85
C TYR A 21 -8.29 -8.57 -8.03
N VAL A 22 -7.65 -8.24 -6.93
CA VAL A 22 -6.24 -7.87 -6.88
C VAL A 22 -5.56 -8.88 -5.97
N ARG A 23 -4.35 -9.32 -6.32
CA ARG A 23 -3.63 -10.23 -5.43
C ARG A 23 -3.28 -9.49 -4.14
N ALA A 24 -3.39 -10.19 -3.02
CA ALA A 24 -3.07 -9.62 -1.73
C ALA A 24 -1.61 -9.14 -1.66
N GLU A 25 -0.68 -9.87 -2.29
CA GLU A 25 0.73 -9.48 -2.41
C GLU A 25 0.92 -8.10 -3.06
N ASP A 26 0.12 -7.77 -4.08
CA ASP A 26 0.21 -6.46 -4.74
C ASP A 26 -0.34 -5.35 -3.82
N VAL A 27 -1.38 -5.66 -3.03
CA VAL A 27 -1.95 -4.71 -2.06
C VAL A 27 -0.99 -4.46 -0.90
N THR A 28 -0.38 -5.51 -0.34
CA THR A 28 0.58 -5.36 0.76
C THR A 28 1.88 -4.71 0.30
N ALA A 29 2.35 -4.99 -0.91
CA ALA A 29 3.46 -4.27 -1.52
C ALA A 29 3.15 -2.79 -1.76
N LEU A 30 1.93 -2.44 -2.20
CA LEU A 30 1.51 -1.05 -2.34
C LEU A 30 1.52 -0.32 -0.99
N LEU A 31 0.93 -0.91 0.05
CA LEU A 31 0.89 -0.33 1.39
C LEU A 31 2.30 -0.09 1.93
N ARG A 32 3.20 -1.07 1.78
CA ARG A 32 4.62 -0.96 2.16
C ARG A 32 5.34 0.12 1.38
N GLY A 33 5.12 0.22 0.07
CA GLY A 33 5.73 1.26 -0.75
C GLY A 33 5.28 2.69 -0.38
N ILE A 34 4.00 2.86 0.00
CA ILE A 34 3.50 4.14 0.51
C ILE A 34 4.12 4.46 1.87
N ALA A 35 4.18 3.49 2.77
CA ALA A 35 4.81 3.65 4.09
C ALA A 35 6.28 4.06 3.97
N ASP A 36 7.05 3.37 3.13
CA ASP A 36 8.47 3.66 2.87
C ASP A 36 8.68 5.08 2.31
N SER A 37 7.84 5.48 1.36
CA SER A 37 7.84 6.83 0.80
C SER A 37 7.58 7.89 1.88
N TRP A 38 6.59 7.67 2.75
CA TRP A 38 6.26 8.61 3.83
C TRP A 38 7.35 8.69 4.90
N THR A 39 7.96 7.56 5.27
CA THR A 39 9.13 7.54 6.16
C THR A 39 10.29 8.33 5.56
N THR A 40 10.59 8.11 4.28
CA THR A 40 11.66 8.83 3.58
C THR A 40 11.44 10.36 3.60
N HIS A 41 10.22 10.81 3.30
CA HIS A 41 9.89 12.25 3.34
C HIS A 41 9.88 12.82 4.76
N ALA A 42 9.48 12.02 5.76
CA ALA A 42 9.54 12.43 7.17
C ALA A 42 10.99 12.60 7.64
N GLU A 43 11.90 11.71 7.23
CA GLU A 43 13.32 11.78 7.56
C GLU A 43 14.05 12.93 6.84
N ALA A 44 13.68 13.20 5.58
CA ALA A 44 14.20 14.33 4.82
C ALA A 44 13.75 15.69 5.37
N GLY A 45 12.65 15.73 6.12
CA GLY A 45 12.08 16.95 6.70
C GLY A 45 11.50 17.91 5.65
N ASP A 46 11.29 17.44 4.43
CA ASP A 46 10.80 18.21 3.28
C ASP A 46 9.38 17.80 2.86
N ALA A 47 8.71 17.01 3.70
CA ALA A 47 7.37 16.53 3.43
C ALA A 47 6.38 17.69 3.25
N VAL A 48 6.05 17.97 2.00
CA VAL A 48 5.15 19.04 1.61
C VAL A 48 4.01 18.45 0.78
N TRP A 49 2.78 18.72 1.21
CA TRP A 49 1.62 18.45 0.40
C TRP A 49 1.31 19.67 -0.46
N ALA A 50 1.40 19.52 -1.77
CA ALA A 50 1.15 20.56 -2.77
C ALA A 50 -0.14 20.26 -3.56
N PRO A 51 -1.34 20.52 -3.02
CA PRO A 51 -2.58 20.37 -3.78
C PRO A 51 -2.65 21.40 -4.91
N GLN A 52 -3.10 20.97 -6.10
CA GLN A 52 -3.16 21.83 -7.28
C GLN A 52 -3.91 23.14 -7.00
N GLY A 53 -3.25 24.27 -7.26
CA GLY A 53 -3.84 25.61 -7.10
C GLY A 53 -3.87 26.14 -5.66
N ARG A 54 -3.19 25.49 -4.71
CA ARG A 54 -3.07 25.96 -3.32
C ARG A 54 -1.60 26.11 -2.92
N ALA A 55 -1.36 26.92 -1.89
CA ALA A 55 -0.07 26.99 -1.25
C ALA A 55 0.31 25.64 -0.64
N ASP A 56 1.60 25.35 -0.68
CA ASP A 56 2.25 24.20 -0.09
C ASP A 56 1.96 24.10 1.41
N ILE A 57 1.54 22.92 1.85
CA ILE A 57 1.22 22.64 3.25
C ILE A 57 2.33 21.75 3.82
N PRO A 58 3.12 22.23 4.80
CA PRO A 58 4.10 21.39 5.46
C PRO A 58 3.38 20.28 6.23
N LEU A 59 3.85 19.04 6.04
CA LEU A 59 3.35 17.88 6.76
C LEU A 59 4.20 17.66 8.01
N ASP A 60 3.53 17.30 9.11
CA ASP A 60 4.22 16.98 10.36
C ASP A 60 4.99 15.65 10.21
N PRO A 61 6.31 15.63 10.42
CA PRO A 61 7.13 14.42 10.22
C PRO A 61 6.74 13.28 11.16
N HIS A 62 6.35 13.60 12.40
CA HIS A 62 5.95 12.59 13.38
C HIS A 62 4.61 11.95 12.99
N ALA A 63 3.65 12.74 12.53
CA ALA A 63 2.39 12.24 12.00
C ALA A 63 2.61 11.33 10.78
N LEU A 64 3.51 11.70 9.86
CA LEU A 64 3.85 10.85 8.72
C LEU A 64 4.46 9.51 9.13
N HIS A 65 5.38 9.52 10.10
CA HIS A 65 5.97 8.28 10.63
C HIS A 65 4.90 7.38 11.25
N THR A 66 4.01 7.95 12.06
CA THR A 66 2.89 7.23 12.68
C THR A 66 1.99 6.58 11.61
N LEU A 67 1.69 7.31 10.53
CA LEU A 67 0.87 6.79 9.44
C LEU A 67 1.58 5.68 8.65
N ALA A 68 2.89 5.82 8.41
CA ALA A 68 3.70 4.79 7.78
C ALA A 68 3.75 3.50 8.60
N GLU A 69 3.90 3.60 9.93
CA GLU A 69 3.82 2.45 10.83
C GLU A 69 2.46 1.75 10.75
N VAL A 70 1.36 2.52 10.77
CA VAL A 70 0.00 1.96 10.65
C VAL A 70 -0.18 1.21 9.32
N LEU A 71 0.30 1.77 8.21
CA LEU A 71 0.24 1.08 6.90
C LEU A 71 1.05 -0.21 6.89
N THR A 72 2.22 -0.21 7.53
CA THR A 72 3.09 -1.39 7.64
C THR A 72 2.40 -2.49 8.46
N VAL A 73 1.84 -2.14 9.62
CA VAL A 73 1.09 -3.07 10.47
C VAL A 73 -0.11 -3.66 9.71
N HIS A 74 -0.84 -2.85 8.94
CA HIS A 74 -1.93 -3.36 8.12
C HIS A 74 -1.46 -4.29 7.00
N ALA A 75 -0.35 -3.97 6.32
CA ALA A 75 0.23 -4.85 5.31
C ALA A 75 0.61 -6.22 5.90
N ASP A 76 1.21 -6.24 7.09
CA ASP A 76 1.57 -7.48 7.79
C ASP A 76 0.33 -8.28 8.22
N GLN A 77 -0.72 -7.60 8.70
CA GLN A 77 -1.98 -8.25 9.04
C GLN A 77 -2.64 -8.90 7.82
N PHE A 78 -2.61 -8.23 6.66
CA PHE A 78 -3.14 -8.79 5.42
C PHE A 78 -2.35 -10.01 4.96
N ASP A 79 -1.02 -9.97 5.02
CA ASP A 79 -0.19 -11.13 4.67
C ASP A 79 -0.50 -12.35 5.56
N VAL A 80 -0.62 -12.15 6.88
CA VAL A 80 -0.99 -13.23 7.82
C VAL A 80 -2.37 -13.80 7.50
N GLN A 81 -3.36 -12.94 7.21
CA GLN A 81 -4.71 -13.39 6.85
C GLN A 81 -4.73 -14.18 5.53
N CYS A 82 -3.92 -13.77 4.55
CA CYS A 82 -3.84 -14.48 3.28
C CYS A 82 -3.14 -15.83 3.40
N ILE A 83 -2.08 -15.94 4.22
CA ILE A 83 -1.47 -17.23 4.56
C ILE A 83 -2.50 -18.14 5.25
N ALA A 84 -3.22 -17.63 6.24
CA ALA A 84 -4.23 -18.39 6.96
C ALA A 84 -5.40 -18.85 6.05
N LEU A 85 -5.75 -18.07 5.03
CA LEU A 85 -6.77 -18.44 4.05
C LEU A 85 -6.25 -19.50 3.07
N ALA A 86 -5.02 -19.36 2.58
CA ALA A 86 -4.38 -20.34 1.71
C ALA A 86 -4.17 -21.70 2.42
N ASP A 87 -3.82 -21.69 3.71
CA ASP A 87 -3.72 -22.89 4.54
C ASP A 87 -5.08 -23.57 4.80
N ARG A 88 -6.18 -22.83 4.64
CA ARG A 88 -7.55 -23.34 4.78
C ARG A 88 -8.11 -23.96 3.50
N GLU A 89 -7.44 -23.78 2.36
CA GLU A 89 -7.75 -24.48 1.10
C GLU A 89 -6.84 -25.70 0.82
N PRO A 90 -6.93 -26.79 1.62
CA PRO A 90 -6.53 -28.10 1.15
C PRO A 90 -7.68 -29.11 1.30
N ASP A 91 -8.83 -28.87 0.67
CA ASP A 91 -9.81 -29.93 0.38
C ASP A 91 -10.80 -29.48 -0.71
N ALA A 92 -10.44 -29.74 -1.97
CA ALA A 92 -11.35 -29.76 -3.12
C ALA A 92 -10.90 -30.81 -4.13
#